data_AF-A0A9P9MHP0-F1
#
_entry.id   AF-A0A9P9MHP0-F1
#
_cell.length_a   1.000
_cell.length_b   1.000
_cell.length_c   1.000
_cell.angle_alpha   90.00
_cell.angle_beta   90.00
_cell.angle_gamma   90.00
#
_symmetry.space_group_name_H-M   'P 1'
#
loop_
_entity.id
_entity.type
_entity.pdbx_description
1 polymer ?
#
loop_
_entity_poly.entity_id
_entity_poly.type
_entity_poly.pdbx_seq_one_letter_code
_entity_poly.pdbx_strand_id
1 'polypeptide(L)'
;MQSSYNRWWDGRTQWDRVSAVSRSFARTLWLHVPDIPTTPESRETVMRKEEVIRCVHTFAVALKHHLRGEREWHECHDLQHGVNHVPNYNLTATNHPLTLSLHLSTAIESYRTLGHPQIDTQVLTHLLTHIDTLTSILSACERLLRTPIPLGYNIAISRIVWIFIFTLPGQLWAELRWWSVAVTEVTAYALFALAEVGLEIENARLPFLLFGTFQLLGFDADWIRISHGAKGPMI
;
A
#
# COMPACT_ATOMS: atom_id res chain seq x y z
N MET A 1 0.97 17.01 -16.38
CA MET A 1 -0.34 16.81 -15.70
C MET A 1 -0.96 15.45 -15.96
N GLN A 2 -1.36 15.08 -17.19
CA GLN A 2 -1.99 13.75 -17.43
C GLN A 2 -1.09 12.57 -17.00
N SER A 3 0.21 12.61 -17.34
CA SER A 3 1.16 11.56 -16.94
C SER A 3 1.35 11.49 -15.42
N SER A 4 1.46 12.64 -14.74
CA SER A 4 1.54 12.76 -13.29
C SER A 4 0.30 12.18 -12.60
N TYR A 5 -0.89 12.55 -13.10
CA TYR A 5 -2.17 12.04 -12.59
C TYR A 5 -2.29 10.52 -12.77
N ASN A 6 -1.92 9.99 -13.94
CA ASN A 6 -1.93 8.54 -14.19
C ASN A 6 -1.03 7.80 -13.18
N ARG A 7 0.15 8.34 -12.85
CA ARG A 7 1.04 7.73 -11.83
C ARG A 7 0.41 7.72 -10.44
N TRP A 8 -0.22 8.83 -10.05
CA TRP A 8 -0.95 8.91 -8.78
C TRP A 8 -2.09 7.88 -8.74
N TRP A 9 -2.88 7.80 -9.82
CA TRP A 9 -3.98 6.86 -9.96
C TRP A 9 -3.53 5.40 -9.94
N ASP A 10 -2.42 5.10 -10.64
CA ASP A 10 -1.83 3.76 -10.64
C ASP A 10 -1.39 3.35 -9.23
N GLY A 11 -0.72 4.25 -8.50
CA GLY A 11 -0.33 4.01 -7.10
C GLY A 11 -1.52 3.72 -6.20
N ARG A 12 -2.60 4.51 -6.33
CA ARG A 12 -3.86 4.28 -5.60
C ARG A 12 -4.49 2.94 -5.95
N THR A 13 -4.53 2.61 -7.24
CA THR A 13 -5.08 1.34 -7.74
C THR A 13 -4.33 0.14 -7.16
N GLN A 14 -2.99 0.23 -7.05
CA GLN A 14 -2.20 -0.83 -6.40
C GLN A 14 -2.55 -0.98 -4.91
N TRP A 15 -2.72 0.13 -4.18
CA TRP A 15 -3.08 0.08 -2.77
C TRP A 15 -4.48 -0.50 -2.51
N ASP A 16 -5.47 -0.11 -3.33
CA ASP A 16 -6.82 -0.68 -3.27
C ASP A 16 -6.80 -2.19 -3.57
N ARG A 17 -5.94 -2.63 -4.50
CA ARG A 17 -5.72 -4.06 -4.78
C ARG A 17 -5.15 -4.81 -3.57
N VAL A 18 -4.21 -4.24 -2.81
CA VAL A 18 -3.71 -4.88 -1.57
C VAL A 18 -4.89 -5.17 -0.64
N SER A 19 -5.72 -4.15 -0.39
CA SER A 19 -6.88 -4.27 0.49
C SER A 19 -7.87 -5.36 0.03
N ALA A 20 -8.14 -5.43 -1.27
CA ALA A 20 -9.05 -6.44 -1.84
C ALA A 20 -8.49 -7.87 -1.76
N VAL A 21 -7.20 -8.04 -2.06
CA VAL A 21 -6.52 -9.34 -2.02
C VAL A 21 -6.41 -9.83 -0.57
N SER A 22 -6.06 -8.96 0.38
CA SER A 22 -5.97 -9.34 1.80
C SER A 22 -7.31 -9.84 2.35
N ARG A 23 -8.44 -9.20 2.01
CA ARG A 23 -9.78 -9.69 2.41
C ARG A 23 -10.12 -11.02 1.76
N SER A 24 -9.81 -11.18 0.48
CA SER A 24 -10.08 -12.42 -0.26
C SER A 24 -9.27 -13.57 0.30
N PHE A 25 -7.98 -13.35 0.57
CA PHE A 25 -7.10 -14.31 1.22
C PHE A 25 -7.60 -14.71 2.61
N ALA A 26 -7.92 -13.74 3.48
CA ALA A 26 -8.41 -14.02 4.82
C ALA A 26 -9.71 -14.84 4.80
N ARG A 27 -10.64 -14.50 3.91
CA ARG A 27 -11.89 -15.26 3.72
C ARG A 27 -11.64 -16.68 3.23
N THR A 28 -10.79 -16.86 2.22
CA THR A 28 -10.45 -18.19 1.68
C THR A 28 -9.79 -19.05 2.74
N LEU A 29 -8.82 -18.50 3.47
CA LEU A 29 -8.14 -19.18 4.57
C LEU A 29 -9.12 -19.58 5.68
N TRP A 30 -9.96 -18.65 6.12
CA TRP A 30 -10.86 -18.88 7.24
C TRP A 30 -11.91 -19.96 6.95
N LEU A 31 -12.49 -19.94 5.75
CA LEU A 31 -13.60 -20.82 5.38
C LEU A 31 -13.15 -22.19 4.86
N HIS A 32 -12.04 -22.27 4.10
CA HIS A 32 -11.69 -23.47 3.34
C HIS A 32 -10.53 -24.26 3.94
N VAL A 33 -9.78 -23.69 4.87
CA VAL A 33 -8.82 -24.48 5.65
C VAL A 33 -9.61 -25.19 6.75
N PRO A 34 -9.61 -26.54 6.81
CA PRO A 34 -10.39 -27.27 7.80
C PRO A 34 -9.91 -26.96 9.22
N ASP A 35 -10.87 -26.83 10.14
CA ASP A 35 -10.58 -26.88 11.57
C ASP A 35 -10.50 -28.35 12.00
N ILE A 36 -9.52 -28.72 12.81
CA ILE A 36 -9.48 -30.04 13.43
C ILE A 36 -10.64 -30.09 14.45
N PRO A 37 -11.59 -31.04 14.32
CA PRO A 37 -12.76 -31.07 15.19
C PRO A 37 -12.38 -31.55 16.61
N THR A 38 -12.64 -30.70 17.60
CA THR A 38 -12.89 -31.08 19.01
C THR A 38 -11.74 -31.76 19.78
N THR A 39 -10.50 -31.32 19.57
CA THR A 39 -9.34 -31.58 20.45
C THR A 39 -8.68 -30.24 20.84
N PRO A 40 -7.82 -30.16 21.89
CA PRO A 40 -7.05 -28.95 22.20
C PRO A 40 -6.27 -28.37 21.00
N GLU A 41 -5.94 -29.20 20.00
CA GLU A 41 -5.33 -28.83 18.70
C GLU A 41 -6.23 -27.91 17.85
N SER A 42 -7.54 -27.90 18.11
CA SER A 42 -8.50 -27.00 17.44
C SER A 42 -8.22 -25.53 17.77
N ARG A 43 -7.85 -25.22 19.03
CA ARG A 43 -7.49 -23.84 19.43
C ARG A 43 -6.18 -23.40 18.77
N GLU A 44 -5.21 -24.29 18.69
CA GLU A 44 -3.92 -24.04 18.03
C GLU A 44 -4.10 -23.77 16.52
N THR A 45 -5.00 -24.50 15.87
CA THR A 45 -5.31 -24.30 14.44
C THR A 45 -5.93 -22.92 14.19
N VAL A 46 -6.86 -22.49 15.05
CA VAL A 46 -7.48 -21.15 14.94
C VAL A 46 -6.45 -20.05 15.20
N MET A 47 -5.58 -20.21 16.21
CA MET A 47 -4.49 -19.27 16.48
C MET A 47 -3.55 -19.14 15.28
N ARG A 48 -3.14 -20.25 14.66
CA ARG A 48 -2.30 -20.24 13.45
C ARG A 48 -2.98 -19.52 12.27
N LYS A 49 -4.28 -19.74 12.06
CA LYS A 49 -5.03 -19.00 11.02
C LYS A 49 -5.00 -17.50 11.27
N GLU A 50 -5.21 -17.10 12.52
CA GLU A 50 -5.16 -15.70 12.93
C GLU A 50 -3.76 -15.10 12.73
N GLU A 51 -2.69 -15.81 13.10
CA GLU A 51 -1.31 -15.38 12.88
C GLU A 51 -1.00 -15.16 11.40
N VAL A 52 -1.47 -16.04 10.51
CA VAL A 52 -1.28 -15.91 9.06
C VAL A 52 -2.06 -14.71 8.52
N ILE A 53 -3.30 -14.49 8.97
CA ILE A 53 -4.09 -13.31 8.58
C ILE A 53 -3.43 -12.02 9.06
N ARG A 54 -2.94 -12.01 10.30
CA ARG A 54 -2.17 -10.88 10.85
C ARG A 54 -0.90 -10.65 10.05
N CYS A 55 -0.20 -11.70 9.60
CA CYS A 55 0.98 -11.57 8.74
C CYS A 55 0.67 -10.87 7.40
N VAL A 56 -0.50 -11.12 6.80
CA VAL A 56 -0.96 -10.39 5.60
C VAL A 56 -1.19 -8.90 5.89
N HIS A 57 -1.71 -8.57 7.07
CA HIS A 57 -1.82 -7.17 7.51
C HIS A 57 -0.44 -6.54 7.70
N THR A 58 0.48 -7.25 8.37
CA THR A 58 1.87 -6.83 8.56
C THR A 58 2.58 -6.61 7.21
N PHE A 59 2.28 -7.41 6.19
CA PHE A 59 2.78 -7.18 4.82
C PHE A 59 2.36 -5.81 4.27
N ALA A 60 1.10 -5.41 4.46
CA ALA A 60 0.62 -4.10 4.02
C ALA A 60 1.33 -2.95 4.76
N VAL A 61 1.57 -3.11 6.07
CA VAL A 61 2.35 -2.16 6.88
C VAL A 61 3.81 -2.09 6.41
N ALA A 62 4.44 -3.24 6.17
CA ALA A 62 5.80 -3.29 5.64
C ALA A 62 5.92 -2.65 4.26
N LEU A 63 4.92 -2.88 3.39
CA LEU A 63 4.84 -2.26 2.07
C LEU A 63 4.76 -0.73 2.21
N LYS A 64 3.93 -0.20 3.12
CA LYS A 64 3.85 1.24 3.40
C LYS A 64 5.23 1.83 3.72
N HIS A 65 5.95 1.25 4.69
CA HIS A 65 7.28 1.73 5.10
C HIS A 65 8.31 1.59 3.97
N HIS A 66 8.31 0.45 3.26
CA HIS A 66 9.18 0.21 2.11
C HIS A 66 9.03 1.25 1.00
N LEU A 67 7.79 1.66 0.71
CA LEU A 67 7.50 2.65 -0.32
C LEU A 67 7.82 4.09 0.10
N ARG A 68 7.80 4.38 1.41
CA ARG A 68 8.26 5.66 1.97
C ARG A 68 9.78 5.79 1.98
N GLY A 69 10.48 4.66 1.93
CA GLY A 69 11.94 4.61 2.06
C GLY A 69 12.40 4.48 3.51
N GLU A 70 11.46 4.30 4.45
CA GLU A 70 11.70 3.97 5.86
C GLU A 70 12.08 2.48 5.91
N ARG A 71 13.36 2.18 5.71
CA ARG A 71 13.85 0.79 5.59
C ARG A 71 14.58 0.32 6.83
N GLU A 72 14.95 1.25 7.69
CA GLU A 72 15.65 0.88 8.91
C GLU A 72 14.65 0.42 9.95
N TRP A 73 15.02 -0.65 10.66
CA TRP A 73 14.17 -1.26 11.68
C TRP A 73 13.69 -0.24 12.73
N HIS A 74 14.54 0.72 13.08
CA HIS A 74 14.27 1.74 14.09
C HIS A 74 13.19 2.76 13.66
N GLU A 75 13.01 2.98 12.35
CA GLU A 75 12.01 3.93 11.81
C GLU A 75 10.61 3.30 11.72
N CYS A 76 10.53 1.97 11.78
CA CYS A 76 9.32 1.22 11.49
C CYS A 76 8.59 0.74 12.76
N HIS A 77 8.29 1.62 13.71
CA HIS A 77 7.66 1.23 15.00
C HIS A 77 6.39 0.37 14.85
N ASP A 78 5.47 0.76 13.96
CA ASP A 78 4.23 0.00 13.69
C ASP A 78 4.51 -1.43 13.20
N LEU A 79 5.56 -1.58 12.38
CA LEU A 79 5.98 -2.87 11.83
C LEU A 79 6.56 -3.77 12.92
N GLN A 80 7.31 -3.20 13.87
CA GLN A 80 7.88 -3.96 14.99
C GLN A 80 6.78 -4.68 15.77
N HIS A 81 5.69 -3.95 16.09
CA HIS A 81 4.54 -4.54 16.76
C HIS A 81 3.84 -5.62 15.92
N GLY A 82 3.72 -5.39 14.61
CA GLY A 82 3.08 -6.31 13.68
C GLY A 82 3.90 -7.56 13.34
N VAL A 83 5.21 -7.60 13.62
CA VAL A 83 6.08 -8.74 13.31
C VAL A 83 6.26 -9.68 14.51
N ASN A 84 5.85 -9.27 15.71
CA ASN A 84 6.03 -10.04 16.95
C ASN A 84 5.47 -11.47 16.90
N HIS A 85 4.46 -11.75 16.07
CA HIS A 85 3.90 -13.09 15.90
C HIS A 85 4.61 -13.95 14.85
N VAL A 86 5.56 -13.40 14.09
CA VAL A 86 6.27 -14.11 13.03
C VAL A 86 7.55 -14.74 13.61
N PRO A 87 7.66 -16.08 13.65
CA PRO A 87 8.84 -16.73 14.19
C PRO A 87 10.07 -16.49 13.29
N ASN A 88 11.22 -16.27 13.92
CA ASN A 88 12.53 -16.10 13.25
C ASN A 88 12.55 -15.02 12.15
N TYR A 89 11.87 -13.90 12.38
CA TYR A 89 11.88 -12.80 11.43
C TYR A 89 13.29 -12.17 11.32
N ASN A 90 13.78 -12.00 10.09
CA ASN A 90 15.06 -11.35 9.85
C ASN A 90 14.92 -9.82 9.95
N LEU A 91 15.33 -9.27 11.10
CA LEU A 91 15.30 -7.83 11.37
C LEU A 91 16.27 -7.01 10.51
N THR A 92 17.30 -7.66 9.94
CA THR A 92 18.31 -6.99 9.09
C THR A 92 17.91 -6.97 7.61
N ALA A 93 16.73 -7.51 7.26
CA ALA A 93 16.26 -7.53 5.89
C ALA A 93 16.01 -6.11 5.35
N THR A 94 16.52 -5.81 4.16
CA THR A 94 16.31 -4.51 3.50
C THR A 94 14.97 -4.40 2.77
N ASN A 95 14.31 -5.54 2.51
CA ASN A 95 13.00 -5.62 1.85
C ASN A 95 12.03 -6.43 2.71
N HIS A 96 11.55 -5.79 3.78
CA HIS A 96 10.58 -6.35 4.72
C HIS A 96 9.32 -6.96 4.09
N PRO A 97 8.63 -6.33 3.11
CA PRO A 97 7.43 -6.93 2.52
C PRO A 97 7.76 -8.21 1.75
N LEU A 98 8.92 -8.29 1.07
CA LEU A 98 9.35 -9.53 0.41
C LEU A 98 9.60 -10.64 1.44
N THR A 99 10.28 -10.35 2.55
CA THR A 99 10.49 -11.32 3.64
C THR A 99 9.17 -11.84 4.21
N LEU A 100 8.18 -10.96 4.41
CA LEU A 100 6.85 -11.37 4.87
C LEU A 100 6.10 -12.23 3.86
N SER A 101 6.25 -11.96 2.55
CA SER A 101 5.66 -12.83 1.53
C SER A 101 6.23 -14.25 1.57
N LEU A 102 7.53 -14.40 1.87
CA LEU A 102 8.16 -15.70 2.06
C LEU A 102 7.59 -16.41 3.30
N HIS A 103 7.45 -15.70 4.42
CA HIS A 103 6.82 -16.25 5.63
C HIS A 103 5.36 -16.67 5.41
N LEU A 104 4.60 -15.93 4.59
CA LEU A 104 3.25 -16.34 4.20
C LEU A 104 3.28 -17.63 3.39
N SER A 105 4.17 -17.75 2.40
CA SER A 105 4.31 -18.97 1.60
C SER A 105 4.70 -20.18 2.44
N THR A 106 5.65 -20.03 3.38
CA THR A 106 6.04 -21.13 4.27
C THR A 106 4.91 -21.51 5.23
N ALA A 107 4.13 -20.53 5.72
CA ALA A 107 2.97 -20.81 6.56
C ALA A 107 1.88 -21.57 5.78
N ILE A 108 1.59 -21.20 4.53
CA ILE A 108 0.63 -21.92 3.68
C ILE A 108 1.10 -23.36 3.41
N GLU A 109 2.39 -23.53 3.11
CA GLU A 109 2.99 -24.84 2.87
C GLU A 109 3.00 -25.73 4.13
N SER A 110 3.07 -25.11 5.31
CA SER A 110 2.96 -25.84 6.58
C SER A 110 1.59 -26.52 6.74
N TYR A 111 0.50 -25.91 6.25
CA TYR A 111 -0.80 -26.55 6.28
C TYR A 111 -0.92 -27.73 5.31
N ARG A 112 -0.17 -27.72 4.20
CA ARG A 112 -0.09 -28.85 3.26
C ARG A 112 0.63 -30.05 3.87
N THR A 113 1.69 -29.79 4.63
CA THR A 113 2.61 -30.82 5.16
C THR A 113 2.20 -31.35 6.53
N LEU A 114 1.60 -30.51 7.38
CA LEU A 114 1.21 -30.85 8.76
C LEU A 114 -0.29 -31.13 8.94
N GLY A 115 -1.15 -30.78 7.98
CA GLY A 115 -2.61 -30.82 8.13
C GLY A 115 -3.26 -32.15 7.73
N HIS A 116 -3.79 -32.88 8.72
CA HIS A 116 -4.91 -33.81 8.52
C HIS A 116 -6.18 -33.14 9.10
N PRO A 117 -7.28 -32.95 8.32
CA PRO A 117 -7.50 -33.34 6.93
C PRO A 117 -6.71 -32.48 5.95
N GLN A 118 -6.30 -33.08 4.83
CA GLN A 118 -5.58 -32.38 3.77
C GLN A 118 -6.43 -31.24 3.19
N ILE A 119 -5.82 -30.07 3.06
CA ILE A 119 -6.40 -28.96 2.31
C ILE A 119 -6.56 -29.40 0.85
N ASP A 120 -7.70 -29.07 0.26
CA ASP A 120 -7.94 -29.29 -1.17
C ASP A 120 -6.90 -28.53 -2.01
N THR A 121 -6.33 -29.22 -3.01
CA THR A 121 -5.29 -28.66 -3.88
C THR A 121 -5.75 -27.35 -4.54
N GLN A 122 -7.04 -27.25 -4.90
CA GLN A 122 -7.60 -26.04 -5.50
C GLN A 122 -7.56 -24.85 -4.53
N VAL A 123 -7.89 -25.07 -3.25
CA VAL A 123 -7.83 -24.05 -2.19
C VAL A 123 -6.40 -23.59 -1.96
N LEU A 124 -5.45 -24.53 -1.91
CA LEU A 124 -4.04 -24.23 -1.79
C LEU A 124 -3.54 -23.35 -2.96
N THR A 125 -3.89 -23.70 -4.19
CA THR A 125 -3.56 -22.89 -5.38
C THR A 125 -4.18 -21.48 -5.27
N HIS A 126 -5.42 -21.35 -4.83
CA HIS A 126 -6.04 -20.05 -4.62
C HIS A 126 -5.31 -19.20 -3.56
N LEU A 127 -4.86 -19.80 -2.45
CA LEU A 127 -4.09 -19.09 -1.43
C LEU A 127 -2.72 -18.64 -1.95
N LEU A 128 -2.01 -19.50 -2.69
CA LEU A 128 -0.71 -19.16 -3.28
C LEU A 128 -0.85 -18.05 -4.33
N THR A 129 -1.87 -18.10 -5.19
CA THR A 129 -2.11 -17.04 -6.20
C THR A 129 -2.43 -15.68 -5.56
N HIS A 130 -3.07 -15.65 -4.39
CA HIS A 130 -3.23 -14.40 -3.63
C HIS A 130 -1.89 -13.86 -3.12
N ILE A 131 -0.97 -14.73 -2.66
CA ILE A 131 0.39 -14.33 -2.26
C ILE A 131 1.18 -13.82 -3.47
N ASP A 132 1.09 -14.50 -4.62
CA ASP A 132 1.71 -14.04 -5.87
C ASP A 132 1.14 -12.68 -6.33
N THR A 133 -0.14 -12.43 -6.07
CA THR A 133 -0.74 -11.13 -6.35
C THR A 133 -0.14 -10.05 -5.44
N LEU A 134 0.05 -10.33 -4.15
CA LEU A 134 0.71 -9.39 -3.22
C LEU A 134 2.15 -9.05 -3.65
N THR A 135 2.93 -10.05 -4.07
CA THR A 135 4.31 -9.83 -4.56
C THR A 135 4.34 -9.10 -5.92
N SER A 136 3.34 -9.34 -6.78
CA SER A 136 3.18 -8.58 -8.03
C SER A 136 2.86 -7.09 -7.76
N ILE A 137 2.07 -6.80 -6.73
CA ILE A 137 1.75 -5.44 -6.30
C ILE A 137 3.02 -4.75 -5.76
N LEU A 138 3.80 -5.43 -4.92
CA LEU A 138 5.10 -4.92 -4.45
C LEU A 138 5.99 -4.55 -5.63
N SER A 139 6.12 -5.44 -6.62
CA SER A 139 6.91 -5.20 -7.83
C SER A 139 6.36 -4.02 -8.64
N ALA A 140 5.04 -3.87 -8.76
CA ALA A 140 4.42 -2.73 -9.43
C ALA A 140 4.72 -1.40 -8.72
N CYS A 141 4.64 -1.37 -7.40
CA CYS A 141 4.96 -0.19 -6.61
C CYS A 141 6.46 0.15 -6.68
N GLU A 142 7.36 -0.84 -6.68
CA GLU A 142 8.79 -0.61 -6.88
C GLU A 142 9.09 0.01 -8.25
N ARG A 143 8.41 -0.44 -9.32
CA ARG A 143 8.53 0.20 -10.64
C ARG A 143 8.10 1.66 -10.59
N LEU A 144 6.91 1.94 -10.03
CA LEU A 144 6.39 3.31 -9.93
C LEU A 144 7.34 4.26 -9.18
N LEU A 145 8.04 3.75 -8.16
CA LEU A 145 9.05 4.49 -7.40
C LEU A 145 10.36 4.67 -8.16
N ARG A 146 10.84 3.62 -8.86
CA ARG A 146 12.15 3.63 -9.56
C ARG A 146 12.10 4.33 -10.91
N THR A 147 10.92 4.56 -11.49
CA THR A 147 10.75 5.31 -12.74
C THR A 147 10.18 6.71 -12.46
N PRO A 148 11.00 7.67 -11.97
CA PRO A 148 10.58 9.05 -11.88
C PRO A 148 10.31 9.63 -13.27
N ILE A 149 9.42 10.61 -13.35
CA ILE A 149 9.25 11.42 -14.58
C ILE A 149 10.60 12.07 -14.90
N PRO A 150 11.02 12.12 -16.18
CA PRO A 150 12.31 12.70 -16.55
C PRO A 150 12.46 14.11 -15.99
N LEU A 151 13.58 14.36 -15.28
CA LEU A 151 13.87 15.65 -14.63
C LEU A 151 13.76 16.85 -15.59
N GLY A 152 14.08 16.64 -16.87
CA GLY A 152 13.96 17.66 -17.92
C GLY A 152 12.53 18.19 -18.11
N TYR A 153 11.49 17.39 -17.82
CA TYR A 153 10.10 17.82 -17.91
C TYR A 153 9.79 18.91 -16.88
N ASN A 154 10.17 18.69 -15.62
CA ASN A 154 9.90 19.62 -14.51
C ASN A 154 10.68 20.93 -14.68
N ILE A 155 11.92 20.83 -15.18
CA ILE A 155 12.74 21.99 -15.50
C ILE A 155 12.14 22.79 -16.66
N ALA A 156 11.66 22.11 -17.72
CA ALA A 156 11.07 22.77 -18.87
C ALA A 156 9.78 23.52 -18.51
N ILE A 157 8.88 22.90 -17.75
CA ILE A 157 7.64 23.55 -17.27
C ILE A 157 7.96 24.79 -16.45
N SER A 158 8.87 24.67 -15.48
CA SER A 158 9.25 25.79 -14.63
C SER A 158 9.82 26.96 -15.44
N ARG A 159 10.69 26.68 -16.42
CA ARG A 159 11.28 27.71 -17.30
C ARG A 159 10.23 28.40 -18.16
N ILE A 160 9.26 27.66 -18.70
CA ILE A 160 8.18 28.23 -19.53
C ILE A 160 7.30 29.16 -18.68
N VAL A 161 6.94 28.77 -17.45
CA VAL A 161 6.15 29.61 -16.53
C VAL A 161 6.88 30.91 -16.21
N TRP A 162 8.17 30.84 -15.89
CA TRP A 162 8.99 32.03 -15.63
C TRP A 162 9.05 32.97 -16.85
N ILE A 163 9.32 32.44 -18.04
CA ILE A 163 9.37 33.24 -19.27
C ILE A 163 8.01 33.91 -19.54
N PHE A 164 6.91 33.19 -19.33
CA PHE A 164 5.56 33.72 -19.55
C PHE A 164 5.27 34.89 -18.61
N ILE A 165 5.50 34.73 -17.30
CA ILE A 165 5.24 35.76 -16.29
C ILE A 165 6.09 37.01 -16.54
N PHE A 166 7.37 36.86 -16.89
CA PHE A 166 8.23 38.02 -17.20
C PHE A 166 7.85 38.73 -18.50
N THR A 167 7.25 38.04 -19.46
CA THR A 167 6.84 38.64 -20.75
C THR A 167 5.47 39.34 -20.66
N LEU A 168 4.57 38.83 -19.81
CA LEU A 168 3.20 39.31 -19.64
C LEU A 168 3.04 40.83 -19.36
N PRO A 169 3.81 41.49 -18.47
CA PRO A 169 3.62 42.91 -18.19
C PRO A 169 3.93 43.80 -19.40
N GLY A 170 4.86 43.36 -20.26
CA GLY A 170 5.16 44.04 -21.53
C GLY A 170 4.01 43.95 -22.54
N GLN A 171 3.30 42.81 -22.56
CA GLN A 171 2.14 42.61 -23.43
C GLN A 171 0.95 43.49 -23.02
N LEU A 172 0.70 43.59 -21.71
CA LEU A 172 -0.46 44.31 -21.16
C LEU A 172 -0.25 45.83 -21.07
N TRP A 173 0.97 46.33 -21.29
CA TRP A 173 1.30 47.75 -21.14
C TRP A 173 0.46 48.66 -22.04
N ALA A 174 0.21 48.24 -23.29
CA ALA A 174 -0.49 49.05 -24.28
C ALA A 174 -1.97 49.31 -23.92
N GLU A 175 -2.63 48.37 -23.24
CA GLU A 175 -4.05 48.45 -22.91
C GLU A 175 -4.30 48.91 -21.46
N LEU A 176 -3.54 48.39 -20.49
CA LEU A 176 -3.83 48.57 -19.06
C LEU A 176 -2.90 49.54 -18.33
N ARG A 177 -1.78 49.96 -18.96
CA ARG A 177 -0.74 50.81 -18.34
C ARG A 177 -0.40 50.29 -16.94
N TRP A 178 -0.53 51.09 -15.88
CA TRP A 178 -0.20 50.70 -14.49
C TRP A 178 -1.05 49.55 -13.94
N TRP A 179 -2.26 49.31 -14.45
CA TRP A 179 -3.07 48.16 -14.05
C TRP A 179 -2.47 46.83 -14.53
N SER A 180 -1.52 46.85 -15.48
CA SER A 180 -0.82 45.64 -15.95
C SER A 180 -0.10 44.92 -14.81
N VAL A 181 0.43 45.65 -13.82
CA VAL A 181 1.15 45.08 -12.68
C VAL A 181 0.22 44.23 -11.82
N ALA A 182 -0.95 44.76 -11.46
CA ALA A 182 -1.94 44.05 -10.66
C ALA A 182 -2.47 42.81 -11.38
N VAL A 183 -2.76 42.92 -12.68
CA VAL A 183 -3.23 41.78 -13.50
C VAL A 183 -2.13 40.71 -13.64
N THR A 184 -0.87 41.13 -13.80
CA THR A 184 0.27 40.21 -13.88
C THR A 184 0.46 39.45 -12.57
N GLU A 185 0.32 40.12 -11.43
CA GLU A 185 0.41 39.48 -10.11
C GLU A 185 -0.65 38.39 -9.91
N VAL A 186 -1.91 38.70 -10.23
CA VAL A 186 -3.02 37.73 -10.15
C VAL A 186 -2.78 36.54 -11.09
N THR A 187 -2.31 36.81 -12.31
CA THR A 187 -2.02 35.76 -13.30
C THR A 187 -0.84 34.90 -12.86
N ALA A 188 0.22 35.51 -12.32
CA ALA A 188 1.38 34.81 -11.78
C ALA A 188 0.97 33.88 -10.65
N TYR A 189 0.16 34.37 -9.70
CA TYR A 189 -0.38 33.55 -8.62
C TYR A 189 -1.14 32.32 -9.15
N ALA A 190 -2.05 32.53 -10.11
CA ALA A 190 -2.82 31.44 -10.70
C ALA A 190 -1.93 30.39 -11.41
N LEU A 191 -0.92 30.82 -12.15
CA LEU A 191 0.00 29.93 -12.86
C LEU A 191 0.95 29.19 -11.94
N PHE A 192 1.46 29.84 -10.89
CA PHE A 192 2.30 29.19 -9.87
C PHE A 192 1.48 28.16 -9.09
N ALA A 193 0.26 28.49 -8.66
CA ALA A 193 -0.62 27.55 -7.99
C ALA A 193 -0.88 26.29 -8.85
N LEU A 194 -1.13 26.48 -10.15
CA LEU A 194 -1.31 25.38 -11.08
C LEU A 194 -0.03 24.54 -11.25
N ALA A 195 1.15 25.19 -11.32
CA ALA A 195 2.43 24.51 -11.44
C ALA A 195 2.77 23.70 -10.18
N GLU A 196 2.51 24.24 -8.99
CA GLU A 196 2.71 23.56 -7.71
C GLU A 196 1.82 22.33 -7.56
N VAL A 197 0.53 22.43 -7.90
CA VAL A 197 -0.37 21.27 -7.92
C VAL A 197 0.13 20.19 -8.88
N GLY A 198 0.67 20.60 -10.03
CA GLY A 198 1.32 19.69 -10.98
C GLY A 198 2.48 18.93 -10.35
N LEU A 199 3.40 19.65 -9.68
CA LEU A 199 4.57 19.09 -9.01
C LEU A 199 4.20 18.21 -7.80
N GLU A 200 3.14 18.57 -7.08
CA GLU A 200 2.64 17.76 -5.98
C GLU A 200 2.18 16.41 -6.53
N ILE A 201 1.25 16.39 -7.49
CA ILE A 201 0.70 15.14 -8.06
C ILE A 201 1.78 14.25 -8.71
N GLU A 202 2.94 14.80 -9.09
CA GLU A 202 4.09 14.04 -9.60
C GLU A 202 4.79 13.16 -8.57
N ASN A 203 4.65 13.49 -7.28
CA ASN A 203 5.27 12.72 -6.22
C ASN A 203 4.55 11.37 -6.06
N ALA A 204 5.16 10.32 -6.61
CA ALA A 204 4.65 8.95 -6.54
C ALA A 204 4.50 8.40 -5.12
N ARG A 205 5.10 9.06 -4.11
CA ARG A 205 4.95 8.67 -2.69
C ARG A 205 3.68 9.22 -2.04
N LEU A 206 3.05 10.27 -2.58
CA LEU A 206 1.85 10.90 -2.00
C LEU A 206 0.71 9.95 -1.67
N PRO A 207 0.28 9.02 -2.55
CA PRO A 207 -0.79 8.09 -2.20
C PRO A 207 -0.41 7.22 -0.98
N PHE A 208 0.86 6.88 -0.82
CA PHE A 208 1.32 6.08 0.32
C PHE A 208 1.53 6.91 1.61
N LEU A 209 1.71 8.22 1.48
CA LEU A 209 1.82 9.16 2.60
C LEU A 209 0.43 9.50 3.18
N LEU A 210 -0.54 9.82 2.33
CA LEU A 210 -1.87 10.28 2.74
C LEU A 210 -2.79 9.17 3.21
N PHE A 211 -2.68 7.96 2.64
CA PHE A 211 -3.67 6.89 2.88
C PHE A 211 -3.19 5.78 3.82
N GLY A 212 -1.89 5.76 4.15
CA GLY A 212 -1.28 4.70 4.97
C GLY A 212 -1.79 4.63 6.41
N THR A 213 -2.45 5.66 6.94
CA THR A 213 -2.98 5.68 8.31
C THR A 213 -4.48 5.44 8.38
N PHE A 214 -5.27 5.95 7.44
CA PHE A 214 -6.74 5.90 7.51
C PHE A 214 -7.35 4.55 7.06
N GLN A 215 -6.73 3.82 6.14
CA GLN A 215 -7.29 2.56 5.62
C GLN A 215 -6.91 1.32 6.45
N LEU A 216 -5.79 1.36 7.19
CA LEU A 216 -5.41 0.28 8.12
C LEU A 216 -6.36 0.18 9.31
N LEU A 217 -6.95 1.30 9.76
CA LEU A 217 -8.03 1.33 10.76
C LEU A 217 -9.32 0.63 10.30
N GLY A 218 -9.56 0.54 8.98
CA GLY A 218 -10.68 -0.24 8.41
C GLY A 218 -10.40 -1.75 8.29
N PHE A 219 -9.18 -2.17 8.63
CA PHE A 219 -8.75 -3.57 8.69
C PHE A 219 -8.67 -4.07 10.15
N ASP A 220 -9.33 -3.37 11.08
CA ASP A 220 -9.33 -3.77 12.47
C ASP A 220 -9.91 -5.18 12.62
N ALA A 221 -9.23 -5.99 13.41
CA ALA A 221 -9.54 -7.39 13.67
C ALA A 221 -10.88 -7.61 14.41
N ASP A 222 -11.75 -6.59 14.47
CA ASP A 222 -13.07 -6.65 15.08
C ASP A 222 -13.96 -7.73 14.44
N TRP A 223 -13.80 -8.01 13.14
CA TRP A 223 -14.52 -9.11 12.50
C TRP A 223 -14.09 -10.50 13.01
N ILE A 224 -12.84 -10.64 13.49
CA ILE A 224 -12.35 -11.87 14.14
C ILE A 224 -13.00 -12.01 15.52
N ARG A 225 -13.20 -10.92 16.26
CA ARG A 225 -13.95 -10.96 17.54
C ARG A 225 -15.41 -11.36 17.35
N ILE A 226 -16.05 -10.92 16.26
CA ILE A 226 -17.43 -11.28 15.92
C ILE A 226 -17.57 -12.79 15.62
N SER A 227 -16.59 -13.41 14.95
CA SER A 227 -16.62 -14.85 14.66
C SER A 227 -16.43 -15.72 15.92
N HIS A 228 -15.69 -15.23 16.91
CA HIS A 228 -15.57 -15.88 18.23
C HIS A 228 -16.84 -15.73 19.09
N GLY A 229 -17.59 -14.62 18.97
CA GLY A 229 -18.82 -14.37 19.71
C GLY A 229 -20.05 -15.16 19.23
N ALA A 230 -20.03 -15.66 17.99
CA ALA A 230 -21.16 -16.40 17.41
C ALA A 230 -21.24 -17.89 17.83
N LYS A 231 -20.26 -18.40 18.60
CA LYS A 231 -20.27 -19.77 19.16
C LYS A 231 -20.72 -19.80 20.63
N GLY A 232 -21.76 -19.03 20.98
CA GLY A 232 -22.50 -19.24 22.22
C GLY A 232 -23.31 -20.54 22.14
N PRO A 233 -23.52 -21.28 23.24
CA PRO A 233 -24.17 -22.58 23.18
C PRO A 233 -25.62 -22.41 22.71
N MET A 234 -25.95 -22.99 21.55
CA MET A 234 -27.34 -23.35 21.27
C MET A 234 -27.70 -24.47 22.24
N ILE A 235 -28.45 -24.08 23.27
CA ILE A 235 -29.32 -24.98 24.03
C ILE A 235 -30.52 -25.32 23.14
#